data_AF-Q8YD48-F1
#
_entry.id   AF-Q8YD48-F1
#
_cell.length_a   1.000
_cell.length_b   1.000
_cell.length_c   1.000
_cell.angle_alpha   90.00
_cell.angle_beta   90.00
_cell.angle_gamma   90.00
#
_symmetry.space_group_name_H-M   'P 1'
#
loop_
_entity.id
_entity.type
_entity.pdbx_description
1 polymer ?
#
loop_
_entity_poly.entity_id
_entity_poly.type
_entity_poly.pdbx_seq_one_letter_code
_entity_poly.pdbx_strand_id
1 'polypeptide(L)'
;MSLLAIGSCLMMIALHPKAKSLREDVRVVMQESPVLWSEFQVLTDIIHFYGCDPARALKIKTANPPLIHRIRFKNVHSENRYKRSKGNFFLMHLLYMRGAEKKNFYDFGMFLHGPFFFRDLMTTHHGKAAPLDEEGRLPEDYPEAA
;
A
#
# COMPACT_ATOMS: atom_id res chain seq x y z
N MET A 1 12.51 -6.80 -6.46
CA MET A 1 11.07 -6.96 -6.69
C MET A 1 10.27 -6.56 -5.45
N SER A 2 9.05 -6.03 -5.65
CA SER A 2 8.17 -5.56 -4.58
C SER A 2 6.71 -5.90 -4.93
N LEU A 3 5.87 -6.10 -3.91
CA LEU A 3 4.43 -6.35 -4.02
C LEU A 3 3.70 -5.23 -3.30
N LEU A 4 2.89 -4.47 -4.04
CA LEU A 4 2.03 -3.43 -3.50
C LEU A 4 0.61 -3.97 -3.37
N ALA A 5 0.11 -4.05 -2.14
CA ALA A 5 -1.28 -4.40 -1.83
C ALA A 5 -2.02 -3.15 -1.33
N ILE A 6 -3.03 -2.71 -2.09
CA ILE A 6 -3.85 -1.53 -1.80
C ILE A 6 -5.31 -1.93 -1.94
N GLY A 7 -6.13 -1.64 -0.93
CA GLY A 7 -7.52 -2.11 -0.92
C GLY A 7 -7.61 -3.64 -1.08
N SER A 8 -6.64 -4.38 -0.55
CA SER A 8 -6.53 -5.81 -0.81
C SER A 8 -7.75 -6.56 -0.27
N CYS A 9 -8.31 -7.42 -1.13
CA CYS A 9 -9.37 -8.36 -0.79
C CYS A 9 -8.84 -9.74 -0.39
N LEU A 10 -7.51 -9.87 -0.23
CA LEU A 10 -6.83 -11.15 0.02
C LEU A 10 -7.51 -11.96 1.14
N MET A 11 -7.78 -11.30 2.26
CA MET A 11 -8.32 -11.97 3.45
C MET A 11 -9.76 -12.47 3.29
N MET A 12 -10.56 -11.85 2.42
CA MET A 12 -11.91 -12.36 2.11
C MET A 12 -11.86 -13.77 1.53
N ILE A 13 -10.83 -14.06 0.73
CA ILE A 13 -10.67 -15.35 0.07
C ILE A 13 -9.82 -16.28 0.94
N ALA A 14 -8.69 -15.81 1.46
CA ALA A 14 -7.71 -16.64 2.15
C ALA A 14 -8.23 -17.26 3.46
N LEU A 15 -9.22 -16.63 4.10
CA LEU A 15 -9.89 -17.18 5.29
C LEU A 15 -10.88 -18.31 4.98
N HIS A 16 -11.28 -18.48 3.71
CA HIS A 16 -12.14 -19.58 3.33
C HIS A 16 -11.42 -20.93 3.52
N PRO A 17 -12.04 -21.97 4.12
CA PRO A 17 -11.37 -23.24 4.40
C PRO A 17 -10.72 -23.90 3.17
N LYS A 18 -11.36 -23.76 2.00
CA LYS A 18 -10.88 -24.31 0.72
C LYS A 18 -9.80 -23.49 0.01
N ALA A 19 -9.44 -22.30 0.49
CA ALA A 19 -8.42 -21.44 -0.13
C ALA A 19 -6.98 -21.94 0.14
N LYS A 20 -6.74 -23.25 0.00
CA LYS A 20 -5.45 -23.88 0.29
C LYS A 20 -4.35 -23.37 -0.64
N SER A 21 -4.61 -23.31 -1.95
CA SER A 21 -3.63 -22.82 -2.94
C SER A 21 -3.23 -21.37 -2.65
N LEU A 22 -4.21 -20.48 -2.45
CA LEU A 22 -3.92 -19.08 -2.16
C LEU A 22 -3.11 -18.90 -0.86
N ARG A 23 -3.40 -19.66 0.19
CA ARG A 23 -2.60 -19.62 1.42
C ARG A 23 -1.18 -20.10 1.20
N GLU A 24 -0.98 -21.07 0.32
CA GLU A 24 0.35 -21.54 -0.07
C GLU A 24 1.11 -20.47 -0.86
N ASP A 25 0.46 -19.80 -1.81
CA ASP A 25 1.07 -18.69 -2.56
C ASP A 25 1.51 -17.55 -1.62
N VAL A 26 0.64 -17.19 -0.67
CA VAL A 26 0.96 -16.18 0.37
C VAL A 26 2.12 -16.64 1.24
N ARG A 27 2.17 -17.93 1.62
CA ARG A 27 3.26 -18.50 2.41
C ARG A 27 4.58 -18.39 1.65
N VAL A 28 4.62 -18.75 0.37
CA VAL A 28 5.81 -18.61 -0.49
C VAL A 28 6.28 -17.16 -0.52
N VAL A 29 5.37 -16.20 -0.73
CA VAL A 29 5.72 -14.77 -0.74
C VAL A 29 6.33 -14.32 0.60
N MET A 30 5.76 -14.73 1.73
CA MET A 30 6.19 -14.29 3.07
C MET A 30 7.40 -15.04 3.65
N GLN A 31 7.70 -16.24 3.15
CA GLN A 31 8.68 -17.14 3.75
C GLN A 31 9.86 -17.45 2.83
N GLU A 32 9.63 -17.57 1.52
CA GLU A 32 10.62 -18.10 0.57
C GLU A 32 11.08 -17.06 -0.46
N SER A 33 10.37 -15.94 -0.56
CA SER A 33 10.64 -14.90 -1.56
C SER A 33 11.33 -13.67 -0.94
N PRO A 34 12.25 -13.00 -1.66
CA PRO A 34 12.83 -11.71 -1.25
C PRO A 34 11.93 -10.50 -1.58
N VAL A 35 10.68 -10.74 -1.99
CA VAL A 35 9.72 -9.68 -2.33
C VAL A 35 9.42 -8.81 -1.11
N LEU A 36 9.58 -7.49 -1.29
CA LEU A 36 9.09 -6.53 -0.30
C LEU A 36 7.58 -6.36 -0.49
N TRP A 37 6.79 -6.89 0.43
CA TRP A 37 5.35 -6.68 0.43
C TRP A 37 4.98 -5.48 1.30
N SER A 38 4.35 -4.47 0.72
CA SER A 38 3.69 -3.37 1.43
C SER A 38 2.17 -3.48 1.33
N GLU A 39 1.49 -3.51 2.48
CA GLU A 39 0.03 -3.60 2.62
C GLU A 39 -0.53 -2.29 3.16
N PHE A 40 -1.29 -1.57 2.35
CA PHE A 40 -1.90 -0.30 2.73
C PHE A 40 -3.35 -0.47 3.16
N GLN A 41 -3.65 0.03 4.35
CA GLN A 41 -4.93 -0.11 5.01
C GLN A 41 -5.50 1.25 5.39
N VAL A 42 -6.80 1.43 5.18
CA VAL A 42 -7.54 2.64 5.50
C VAL A 42 -8.77 2.27 6.29
N LEU A 43 -8.94 2.90 7.46
CA LEU A 43 -10.06 2.63 8.36
C LEU A 43 -11.43 2.91 7.73
N THR A 44 -11.51 3.90 6.83
CA THR A 44 -12.75 4.33 6.19
C THR A 44 -13.14 3.50 4.96
N ASP A 45 -12.31 2.53 4.55
CA ASP A 45 -12.69 1.56 3.53
C ASP A 45 -13.23 0.30 4.21
N ILE A 46 -14.54 0.06 4.03
CA ILE A 46 -15.23 -1.08 4.66
C ILE A 46 -15.05 -2.39 3.89
N ILE A 47 -14.58 -2.34 2.64
CA ILE A 47 -14.39 -3.52 1.80
C ILE A 47 -13.09 -4.24 2.21
N HIS A 48 -12.09 -3.47 2.64
CA HIS A 48 -10.79 -3.97 3.05
C HIS A 48 -10.75 -4.40 4.54
N PHE A 49 -9.88 -5.36 4.85
CA PHE A 49 -9.65 -5.87 6.21
C PHE A 49 -8.70 -4.95 7.00
N TYR A 50 -9.20 -3.81 7.45
CA TYR A 50 -8.40 -2.88 8.25
C TYR A 50 -7.91 -3.50 9.56
N GLY A 51 -6.64 -3.27 9.89
CA GLY A 51 -6.02 -3.74 11.12
C GLY A 51 -5.65 -5.22 11.10
N CYS A 52 -5.89 -5.91 9.98
CA CYS A 52 -5.51 -7.30 9.80
C CYS A 52 -4.02 -7.41 9.44
N ASP A 53 -3.33 -8.33 10.10
CA ASP A 53 -2.00 -8.76 9.68
C ASP A 53 -2.18 -10.11 8.97
N PRO A 54 -1.96 -10.20 7.64
CA PRO A 54 -2.19 -11.43 6.89
C PRO A 54 -1.36 -12.61 7.39
N ALA A 55 -0.12 -12.37 7.83
CA ALA A 55 0.76 -13.42 8.34
C ALA A 55 0.19 -14.03 9.63
N ARG A 56 -0.18 -13.16 10.56
CA ARG A 56 -0.79 -13.56 11.84
C ARG A 56 -2.15 -14.23 11.63
N ALA A 57 -2.98 -13.67 10.77
CA ALA A 57 -4.34 -14.18 10.52
C ALA A 57 -4.33 -15.55 9.85
N LEU A 58 -3.37 -15.80 8.95
CA LEU A 58 -3.21 -17.09 8.26
C LEU A 58 -2.29 -18.07 9.00
N LYS A 59 -1.74 -17.68 10.16
CA LYS A 59 -0.80 -18.48 10.97
C LYS A 59 0.44 -18.93 10.19
N ILE A 60 0.94 -18.03 9.33
CA ILE A 60 2.13 -18.28 8.50
C ILE A 60 3.36 -17.78 9.27
N LYS A 61 4.39 -18.62 9.35
CA LYS A 61 5.72 -18.20 9.84
C LYS A 61 6.38 -17.35 8.77
N THR A 62 6.80 -16.14 9.12
CA THR A 62 7.38 -15.20 8.17
C THR A 62 8.88 -15.07 8.36
N ALA A 63 9.62 -15.13 7.26
CA ALA A 63 10.99 -14.63 7.20
C ALA A 63 10.99 -13.15 6.80
N ASN A 64 10.06 -12.79 5.90
CA ASN A 64 9.88 -11.44 5.38
C ASN A 64 8.41 -11.02 5.62
N PRO A 65 8.08 -10.45 6.80
CA PRO A 65 6.71 -10.01 7.08
C PRO A 65 6.30 -8.83 6.18
N PRO A 66 5.00 -8.70 5.85
CA PRO A 66 4.52 -7.55 5.09
C PRO A 66 4.66 -6.25 5.90
N LEU A 67 5.05 -5.16 5.23
CA LEU A 67 5.02 -3.82 5.78
C LEU A 67 3.58 -3.32 5.81
N ILE A 68 2.97 -3.28 6.99
CA ILE A 68 1.59 -2.81 7.15
C ILE A 68 1.59 -1.29 7.34
N HIS A 69 0.98 -0.58 6.41
CA HIS A 69 0.86 0.87 6.40
C HIS A 69 -0.59 1.28 6.65
N ARG A 70 -0.83 2.07 7.69
CA ARG A 70 -2.17 2.60 7.99
C ARG A 70 -2.23 4.07 7.60
N ILE A 71 -3.07 4.39 6.62
CA ILE A 71 -3.21 5.74 6.08
C ILE A 71 -4.63 6.26 6.30
N ARG A 72 -4.80 7.57 6.10
CA ARG A 72 -6.10 8.24 6.21
C ARG A 72 -6.34 9.02 4.93
N PHE A 73 -7.36 8.63 4.15
CA PHE A 73 -7.63 9.28 2.86
C PHE A 73 -7.86 10.80 2.95
N LYS A 74 -8.35 11.32 4.07
CA LYS A 74 -8.44 12.78 4.29
C LYS A 74 -7.10 13.51 4.22
N ASN A 75 -5.98 12.81 4.45
CA ASN A 75 -4.61 13.33 4.36
C ASN A 75 -3.98 13.10 2.98
N VAL A 76 -4.61 12.29 2.12
CA VAL A 76 -4.12 11.93 0.78
C VAL A 76 -4.85 12.74 -0.29
N HIS A 77 -6.17 12.88 -0.14
CA HIS A 77 -7.04 13.52 -1.11
C HIS A 77 -7.56 14.87 -0.61
N SER A 78 -7.96 15.71 -1.55
CA SER A 78 -8.66 16.96 -1.31
C SER A 78 -9.93 16.71 -0.51
N GLU A 79 -10.36 17.74 0.22
CA GLU A 79 -11.60 17.65 1.00
C GLU A 79 -12.82 17.42 0.08
N ASN A 80 -12.85 18.03 -1.10
CA ASN A 80 -13.91 17.84 -2.09
C ASN A 80 -13.99 16.38 -2.56
N ARG A 81 -12.86 15.78 -2.98
CA ARG A 81 -12.84 14.37 -3.40
C ARG A 81 -13.25 13.45 -2.27
N TYR A 82 -12.72 13.66 -1.07
CA TYR A 82 -13.06 12.84 0.10
C TYR A 82 -14.56 12.95 0.44
N LYS A 83 -15.14 14.15 0.45
CA LYS A 83 -16.58 14.37 0.69
C LYS A 83 -17.46 13.66 -0.34
N ARG A 84 -17.08 13.69 -1.63
CA ARG A 84 -17.81 13.01 -2.70
C ARG A 84 -17.78 11.49 -2.58
N SER A 85 -16.67 10.92 -2.13
CA SER A 85 -16.56 9.48 -1.92
C SER A 85 -17.22 9.03 -0.62
N LYS A 86 -17.18 9.86 0.43
CA LYS A 86 -17.69 9.51 1.77
C LYS A 86 -19.16 9.08 1.70
N GLY A 87 -19.45 7.91 2.26
CA GLY A 87 -20.79 7.30 2.26
C GLY A 87 -21.05 6.35 1.09
N ASN A 88 -20.24 6.41 0.03
CA ASN A 88 -20.27 5.41 -1.03
C ASN A 88 -19.08 4.45 -0.86
N PHE A 89 -19.36 3.21 -0.49
CA PHE A 89 -18.34 2.22 -0.16
C PHE A 89 -17.39 1.92 -1.32
N PHE A 90 -17.90 1.82 -2.55
CA PHE A 90 -17.07 1.58 -3.73
C PHE A 90 -16.20 2.79 -4.07
N LEU A 91 -16.75 4.00 -4.04
CA LEU A 91 -15.95 5.19 -4.30
C LEU A 91 -14.88 5.41 -3.24
N MET A 92 -15.16 5.06 -1.97
CA MET A 92 -14.17 5.07 -0.90
C MET A 92 -13.06 4.06 -1.16
N HIS A 93 -13.40 2.82 -1.52
CA HIS A 93 -12.43 1.77 -1.84
C HIS A 93 -11.55 2.14 -3.05
N LEU A 94 -12.15 2.68 -4.11
CA LEU A 94 -11.42 3.07 -5.31
C LEU A 94 -10.47 4.27 -5.12
N LEU A 95 -10.50 4.95 -3.96
CA LEU A 95 -9.56 6.04 -3.67
C LEU A 95 -8.10 5.57 -3.60
N TYR A 96 -7.83 4.30 -3.26
CA TYR A 96 -6.46 3.77 -3.31
C TYR A 96 -5.82 3.97 -4.70
N MET A 97 -6.59 3.78 -5.78
CA MET A 97 -6.06 3.90 -7.14
C MET A 97 -6.01 5.35 -7.65
N ARG A 98 -6.51 6.32 -6.89
CA ARG A 98 -6.47 7.73 -7.28
C ARG A 98 -5.14 8.33 -6.84
N GLY A 99 -4.52 9.10 -7.74
CA GLY A 99 -3.31 9.87 -7.41
C GLY A 99 -3.56 10.78 -6.20
N ALA A 100 -2.51 10.95 -5.38
CA ALA A 100 -2.57 11.83 -4.23
C ALA A 100 -2.78 13.29 -4.66
N GLU A 101 -3.57 14.05 -3.90
CA GLU A 101 -3.75 15.50 -4.12
C GLU A 101 -3.02 16.32 -3.05
N LYS A 102 -2.41 15.65 -2.07
CA LYS A 102 -1.67 16.25 -0.96
C LYS A 102 -0.33 15.53 -0.84
N LYS A 103 0.75 16.27 -0.60
CA LYS A 103 2.09 15.71 -0.34
C LYS A 103 2.01 14.82 0.91
N ASN A 104 2.19 13.51 0.73
CA ASN A 104 2.01 12.53 1.79
C ASN A 104 2.77 11.22 1.47
N PHE A 105 2.83 10.32 2.46
CA PHE A 105 3.52 9.02 2.33
C PHE A 105 2.90 8.05 1.31
N TYR A 106 1.59 8.15 1.06
CA TYR A 106 0.87 7.35 0.08
C TYR A 106 0.61 8.14 -1.21
N ASP A 107 1.26 7.72 -2.29
CA ASP A 107 0.96 8.22 -3.63
C ASP A 107 1.06 7.09 -4.65
N PHE A 108 -0.10 6.62 -5.09
CA PHE A 108 -0.20 5.54 -6.07
C PHE A 108 0.47 5.88 -7.41
N GLY A 109 0.42 7.13 -7.84
CA GLY A 109 1.09 7.57 -9.06
C GLY A 109 2.60 7.52 -8.91
N MET A 110 3.11 7.99 -7.76
CA MET A 110 4.54 7.92 -7.42
C MET A 110 5.05 6.48 -7.34
N PHE A 111 4.25 5.56 -6.81
CA PHE A 111 4.66 4.17 -6.66
C PHE A 111 4.85 3.44 -7.99
N LEU A 112 4.06 3.80 -9.02
CA LEU A 112 4.06 3.13 -10.31
C LEU A 112 4.90 3.85 -11.38
N HIS A 113 4.90 5.18 -11.35
CA HIS A 113 5.47 6.01 -12.41
C HIS A 113 6.49 7.02 -11.89
N GLY A 114 6.74 7.03 -10.58
CA GLY A 114 7.74 7.91 -9.99
C GLY A 114 9.16 7.49 -10.34
N PRO A 115 10.13 8.42 -10.24
CA PRO A 115 11.54 8.15 -10.48
C PRO A 115 12.23 7.38 -9.33
N PHE A 116 11.51 7.10 -8.24
CA PHE A 116 12.04 6.44 -7.05
C PHE A 116 11.69 4.95 -7.07
N PHE A 117 12.64 4.11 -6.67
CA PHE A 117 12.31 2.70 -6.41
C PHE A 117 11.31 2.61 -5.27
N PHE A 118 10.22 1.87 -5.50
CA PHE A 118 9.19 1.63 -4.47
C PHE A 118 9.78 1.08 -3.16
N ARG A 119 10.81 0.24 -3.26
CA ARG A 119 11.52 -0.29 -2.08
C ARG A 119 12.10 0.82 -1.20
N ASP A 120 12.71 1.84 -1.79
CA ASP A 120 13.33 2.94 -1.06
C ASP A 120 12.29 3.87 -0.45
N LEU A 121 11.18 4.10 -1.17
CA LEU A 121 10.02 4.82 -0.64
C LEU A 121 9.46 4.14 0.63
N MET A 122 9.40 2.81 0.65
CA MET A 122 8.82 2.04 1.76
C MET A 122 9.81 1.76 2.91
N THR A 123 11.10 1.96 2.70
CA THR A 123 12.14 1.67 3.70
C THR A 123 12.85 2.96 4.13
N THR A 124 13.72 3.51 3.29
CA THR A 124 14.50 4.73 3.55
C THR A 124 13.61 5.95 3.82
N HIS A 125 12.53 6.12 3.06
CA HIS A 125 11.61 7.25 3.18
C HIS A 125 10.30 6.90 3.92
N HIS A 126 10.31 5.83 4.72
CA HIS A 126 9.11 5.34 5.39
C HIS A 126 8.39 6.44 6.17
N GLY A 127 7.07 6.54 5.95
CA GLY A 127 6.21 7.52 6.62
C GLY A 127 6.37 8.96 6.14
N LYS A 128 7.27 9.24 5.19
CA LYS A 128 7.49 10.58 4.61
C LYS A 128 6.99 10.62 3.18
N ALA A 129 6.65 11.82 2.69
CA ALA A 129 6.37 11.99 1.28
C ALA A 129 7.61 11.66 0.44
N ALA A 130 7.41 11.35 -0.84
CA ALA A 130 8.51 11.18 -1.78
C ALA A 130 9.45 12.40 -1.72
N PRO A 131 10.78 12.19 -1.86
CA PRO A 131 11.79 13.22 -1.63
C PRO A 131 11.88 14.15 -2.83
N LEU A 132 10.78 14.83 -3.13
CA LEU A 132 10.70 15.94 -4.08
C LEU A 132 10.78 17.26 -3.32
N ASP A 133 11.28 18.29 -3.99
CA ASP A 133 11.26 19.67 -3.49
C ASP A 133 9.82 20.22 -3.39
N GLU A 134 9.67 21.52 -3.12
CA GLU A 134 8.35 22.15 -2.99
C GLU A 134 7.68 22.36 -4.36
N GLU A 135 8.47 22.46 -5.42
CA GLU A 135 8.03 22.57 -6.81
C GLU A 135 7.75 21.21 -7.47
N GLY A 136 8.03 20.10 -6.78
CA GLY A 136 7.82 18.73 -7.25
C GLY A 136 8.94 18.18 -8.13
N ARG A 137 10.13 18.78 -8.10
CA ARG A 137 11.32 18.37 -8.85
C ARG A 137 12.18 17.41 -8.03
N LEU A 138 13.04 16.69 -8.75
CA LEU A 138 14.06 15.85 -8.14
C LEU A 138 15.11 16.73 -7.44
N PRO A 139 15.62 16.31 -6.27
CA PRO A 139 16.78 16.95 -5.64
C PRO A 139 17.99 16.93 -6.59
N GLU A 140 18.81 17.98 -6.59
CA GLU A 140 19.99 18.10 -7.48
C GLU A 140 21.00 16.95 -7.29
N ASP A 141 21.07 16.39 -6.08
CA ASP A 141 21.96 15.27 -5.73
C ASP A 141 21.30 13.89 -5.92
N TYR A 142 20.09 13.81 -6.49
CA TYR A 142 19.43 12.52 -6.68
C TYR A 142 20.11 11.77 -7.82
N PRO A 143 20.69 10.58 -7.58
CA PRO A 143 21.33 9.82 -8.64
C PRO A 143 20.30 9.54 -9.74
N GLU A 144 20.59 9.98 -10.96
CA GLU A 144 19.78 9.62 -12.12
C GLU A 144 19.62 8.10 -12.14
N ALA A 145 18.37 7.64 -12.18
CA ALA A 145 18.09 6.22 -12.30
C ALA A 145 18.62 5.76 -13.67
N ALA A 146 19.72 4.99 -13.64
CA ALA A 146 20.31 4.32 -14.80
C ALA A 146 19.35 3.29 -15.43
#